data_AF-A0A6G2JS45-F1
#
_entry.id   AF-A0A6G2JS45-F1
#
_cell.length_a   1.000
_cell.length_b   1.000
_cell.length_c   1.000
_cell.angle_alpha   90.00
_cell.angle_beta   90.00
_cell.angle_gamma   90.00
#
_symmetry.space_group_name_H-M   'P 1'
#
loop_
_entity.id
_entity.type
_entity.pdbx_description
1 polymer ?
#
loop_
_entity_poly.entity_id
_entity_poly.type
_entity_poly.pdbx_seq_one_letter_code
_entity_poly.pdbx_strand_id
1 'polypeptide(L)'
;MMPGANGAATRAFTLALASSVAVSLALVAALAPRAAAQDGEPPLCRAGLVVAAEASCRYPGVGDRDYPFAVDRSGRALFLFLSDATAITVPGWRIDGRRVWFAAHAQADGSWLVTSAGVPPEGAGPTSDAVVVLADGWSAADVAVASVLSAATEGSVVLYTHRERLPEESREVLGDVLPRKVVVLGGPAAVGADVIAAIRGSTGLSGVERIAGADRYGTAAQAARSVLGEPGGDAVTVVLANGHSPADIGTAAAVAARTANAAVLYTAAGELPDAAAAVLREYRPARAVIVGGPAAVPAAVVAAVREAASGVEVVRVAGGTRFATAAAAAQHLLGDPRSDRDLAVVIANGHSPADIGAAVALATRTANSVVLYTAADRISGPTARTLSLYRPTRIVIVGGHAAVSDEAEHEIAQAAPDAGIERFSGRTRTHTAAVIARHILQTP
;
A
#
# COMPACT_ATOMS: atom_id res chain seq x y z
N MET A 1 -20.68 23.31 -39.56
CA MET A 1 -21.12 22.24 -40.48
C MET A 1 -20.17 21.06 -40.27
N MET A 2 -20.73 19.90 -39.93
CA MET A 2 -20.10 18.58 -39.71
C MET A 2 -19.21 18.39 -38.46
N PRO A 3 -19.71 17.63 -37.46
CA PRO A 3 -18.93 16.85 -36.51
C PRO A 3 -18.74 15.39 -37.01
N GLY A 4 -17.79 14.66 -36.44
CA GLY A 4 -17.85 13.20 -36.36
C GLY A 4 -16.67 12.45 -36.98
N ALA A 5 -16.03 11.63 -36.14
CA ALA A 5 -15.56 10.25 -36.39
C ALA A 5 -14.28 9.95 -35.59
N ASN A 6 -14.37 9.80 -34.27
CA ASN A 6 -13.29 9.17 -33.47
C ASN A 6 -13.79 8.23 -32.34
N GLY A 7 -15.11 7.95 -32.28
CA GLY A 7 -15.68 7.08 -31.24
C GLY A 7 -15.98 5.64 -31.66
N ALA A 8 -15.93 5.32 -32.97
CA ALA A 8 -16.38 4.02 -33.48
C ALA A 8 -15.24 2.98 -33.61
N ALA A 9 -14.02 3.41 -33.95
CA ALA A 9 -12.88 2.51 -34.16
C ALA A 9 -12.41 1.86 -32.85
N THR A 10 -12.36 2.63 -31.75
CA THR A 10 -11.93 2.11 -30.44
C THR A 10 -12.93 1.10 -29.88
N ARG A 11 -14.24 1.36 -29.98
CA ARG A 11 -15.29 0.43 -29.52
C ARG A 11 -15.37 -0.84 -30.38
N ALA A 12 -15.16 -0.74 -31.69
CA ALA A 12 -15.12 -1.90 -32.58
C ALA A 12 -13.90 -2.81 -32.31
N PHE A 13 -12.75 -2.22 -31.97
CA PHE A 13 -11.57 -2.98 -31.54
C PHE A 13 -11.80 -3.68 -30.19
N THR A 14 -12.41 -3.01 -29.19
CA THR A 14 -12.70 -3.61 -27.88
C THR A 14 -13.72 -4.75 -27.97
N LEU A 15 -14.76 -4.62 -28.80
CA LEU A 15 -15.76 -5.67 -29.02
C LEU A 15 -15.24 -6.84 -29.85
N ALA A 16 -14.36 -6.59 -30.83
CA ALA A 16 -13.71 -7.64 -31.60
C ALA A 16 -12.70 -8.43 -30.73
N LEU A 17 -11.96 -7.76 -29.85
CA LEU A 17 -11.12 -8.42 -28.84
C LEU A 17 -11.98 -9.22 -27.85
N ALA A 18 -13.08 -8.69 -27.31
CA ALA A 18 -13.91 -9.42 -26.35
C ALA A 18 -14.52 -10.71 -26.94
N SER A 19 -15.04 -10.65 -28.16
CA SER A 19 -15.62 -11.82 -28.86
C SER A 19 -14.55 -12.80 -29.34
N SER A 20 -13.39 -12.33 -29.79
CA SER A 20 -12.28 -13.19 -30.21
C SER A 20 -11.57 -13.83 -29.01
N VAL A 21 -11.47 -13.12 -27.89
CA VAL A 21 -10.96 -13.64 -26.60
C VAL A 21 -11.90 -14.71 -26.04
N ALA A 22 -13.23 -14.52 -26.10
CA ALA A 22 -14.19 -15.52 -25.66
C ALA A 22 -14.17 -16.81 -26.50
N VAL A 23 -14.10 -16.69 -27.83
CA VAL A 23 -13.98 -17.83 -28.75
C VAL A 23 -12.62 -18.52 -28.61
N SER A 24 -11.54 -17.77 -28.39
CA SER A 24 -10.20 -18.34 -28.16
C SER A 24 -10.08 -19.02 -26.80
N LEU A 25 -10.65 -18.47 -25.72
CA LEU A 25 -10.68 -19.14 -24.41
C LEU A 25 -11.46 -20.46 -24.44
N ALA A 26 -12.58 -20.52 -25.17
CA ALA A 26 -13.33 -21.76 -25.35
C ALA A 26 -12.52 -22.81 -26.13
N LEU A 27 -11.73 -22.36 -27.12
CA LEU A 27 -10.82 -23.22 -27.87
C LEU A 27 -9.62 -23.69 -27.02
N VAL A 28 -9.04 -22.81 -26.19
CA VAL A 28 -7.97 -23.14 -25.23
C VAL A 28 -8.49 -24.14 -24.19
N ALA A 29 -9.71 -23.95 -23.66
CA ALA A 29 -10.34 -24.87 -22.71
C ALA A 29 -10.68 -26.24 -23.35
N ALA A 30 -11.01 -26.27 -24.64
CA ALA A 30 -11.27 -27.50 -25.40
C ALA A 30 -9.99 -28.23 -25.84
N LEU A 31 -8.87 -27.51 -25.98
CA LEU A 31 -7.56 -28.04 -26.38
C LEU A 31 -6.63 -28.30 -25.18
N ALA A 32 -6.98 -27.86 -23.97
CA ALA A 32 -6.22 -28.09 -22.75
C ALA A 32 -6.17 -29.60 -22.44
N PRO A 33 -5.01 -30.24 -22.60
CA PRO A 33 -4.87 -31.66 -22.34
C PRO A 33 -4.70 -31.90 -20.83
N ARG A 34 -5.33 -32.97 -20.33
CA ARG A 34 -5.20 -33.43 -18.95
C ARG A 34 -3.86 -34.18 -18.80
N ALA A 35 -2.86 -33.56 -18.19
CA ALA A 35 -1.68 -34.33 -17.74
C ALA A 35 -1.01 -33.75 -16.47
N ALA A 36 -1.17 -34.54 -15.40
CA ALA A 36 -0.25 -34.81 -14.28
C ALA A 36 0.28 -33.65 -13.40
N ALA A 37 -0.46 -33.35 -12.32
CA ALA A 37 0.04 -33.22 -10.95
C ALA A 37 -1.14 -33.38 -9.96
N GLN A 38 -0.86 -33.63 -8.67
CA GLN A 38 -1.82 -33.87 -7.57
C GLN A 38 -3.08 -33.00 -7.70
N ASP A 39 -4.26 -33.65 -7.66
CA ASP A 39 -5.60 -33.04 -7.61
C ASP A 39 -6.24 -32.55 -8.93
N GLY A 40 -5.60 -32.72 -10.10
CA GLY A 40 -6.27 -32.63 -11.41
C GLY A 40 -6.35 -31.23 -12.05
N GLU A 41 -5.69 -30.21 -11.48
CA GLU A 41 -5.47 -28.91 -12.13
C GLU A 41 -4.05 -28.78 -12.71
N PRO A 42 -3.87 -28.05 -13.84
CA PRO A 42 -2.53 -27.78 -14.37
C PRO A 42 -1.69 -26.92 -13.40
N PRO A 43 -0.37 -27.13 -13.34
CA PRO A 43 0.52 -26.35 -12.48
C PRO A 43 0.59 -24.88 -12.92
N LEU A 44 1.03 -23.98 -12.03
CA LEU A 44 1.29 -22.58 -12.41
C LEU A 44 2.50 -22.47 -13.34
N CYS A 45 2.37 -21.66 -14.38
CA CYS A 45 3.48 -21.30 -15.24
C CYS A 45 4.53 -20.54 -14.44
N ARG A 46 5.79 -20.94 -14.59
CA ARG A 46 6.96 -20.31 -13.95
C ARG A 46 8.20 -20.53 -14.80
N ALA A 47 9.18 -19.64 -14.70
CA ALA A 47 10.46 -19.82 -15.36
C ALA A 47 11.07 -21.19 -15.00
N GLY A 48 11.57 -21.91 -16.00
CA GLY A 48 12.11 -23.27 -15.86
C GLY A 48 11.09 -24.39 -15.98
N LEU A 49 9.78 -24.11 -16.05
CA LEU A 49 8.77 -25.15 -16.26
C LEU A 49 8.80 -25.63 -17.71
N VAL A 50 8.96 -26.95 -17.90
CA VAL A 50 8.80 -27.61 -19.20
C VAL A 50 7.37 -28.12 -19.32
N VAL A 51 6.67 -27.73 -20.37
CA VAL A 51 5.31 -28.15 -20.70
C VAL A 51 5.37 -29.08 -21.89
N ALA A 52 5.13 -30.36 -21.67
CA ALA A 52 5.16 -31.38 -22.72
C ALA A 52 4.05 -31.19 -23.76
N ALA A 53 4.19 -31.84 -24.92
CA ALA A 53 3.07 -32.02 -25.83
C ALA A 53 1.91 -32.69 -25.10
N GLU A 54 0.69 -32.22 -25.36
CA GLU A 54 -0.47 -32.60 -24.56
C GLU A 54 -0.31 -32.29 -23.05
N ALA A 55 0.32 -31.17 -22.69
CA ALA A 55 0.21 -30.59 -21.36
C ALA A 55 -0.16 -29.09 -21.37
N SER A 56 -0.47 -28.56 -20.19
CA SER A 56 -0.69 -27.12 -20.00
C SER A 56 -0.16 -26.64 -18.65
N CYS A 57 0.02 -25.33 -18.52
CA CYS A 57 0.19 -24.64 -17.25
C CYS A 57 -0.75 -23.43 -17.17
N ARG A 58 -1.04 -22.97 -15.95
CA ARG A 58 -1.89 -21.81 -15.70
C ARG A 58 -1.02 -20.58 -15.46
N TYR A 59 -1.20 -19.55 -16.28
CA TYR A 59 -0.64 -18.25 -15.99
C TYR A 59 -1.44 -17.60 -14.84
N PRO A 60 -0.82 -17.27 -13.71
CA PRO A 60 -1.54 -16.74 -12.56
C PRO A 60 -1.98 -15.28 -12.80
N GLY A 61 -3.18 -14.96 -12.31
CA GLY A 61 -3.54 -13.61 -11.90
C GLY A 61 -3.64 -12.59 -13.05
N VAL A 62 -4.62 -12.77 -13.94
CA VAL A 62 -5.07 -11.69 -14.82
C VAL A 62 -6.57 -11.47 -14.56
N GLY A 63 -6.89 -10.40 -13.84
CA GLY A 63 -8.19 -10.28 -13.18
C GLY A 63 -8.44 -11.43 -12.20
N ASP A 64 -9.65 -11.98 -12.23
CA ASP A 64 -10.06 -13.18 -11.47
C ASP A 64 -9.90 -14.48 -12.28
N ARG A 65 -9.11 -14.46 -13.36
CA ARG A 65 -8.99 -15.59 -14.30
C ARG A 65 -7.54 -16.06 -14.44
N ASP A 66 -7.38 -17.37 -14.42
CA ASP A 66 -6.15 -18.03 -14.87
C ASP A 66 -6.20 -18.22 -16.39
N TYR A 67 -5.11 -17.90 -17.08
CA TYR A 67 -5.00 -18.08 -18.53
C TYR A 67 -4.15 -19.31 -18.84
N PRO A 68 -4.66 -20.32 -19.58
CA PRO A 68 -3.87 -21.50 -19.87
C PRO A 68 -2.81 -21.19 -20.93
N PHE A 69 -1.59 -21.65 -20.69
CA PHE A 69 -0.61 -21.93 -21.73
C PHE A 69 -0.68 -23.43 -22.02
N ALA A 70 -1.00 -23.80 -23.26
CA ALA A 70 -1.19 -25.21 -23.64
C ALA A 70 -0.34 -25.57 -24.86
N VAL A 71 0.10 -26.84 -24.91
CA VAL A 71 0.84 -27.40 -26.04
C VAL A 71 0.03 -28.55 -26.62
N ASP A 72 -0.25 -28.51 -27.92
CA ASP A 72 -1.02 -29.56 -28.61
C ASP A 72 -0.17 -30.79 -28.95
N ARG A 73 -0.81 -31.83 -29.52
CA ARG A 73 -0.14 -33.07 -29.97
C ARG A 73 0.96 -32.86 -31.01
N SER A 74 0.89 -31.78 -31.77
CA SER A 74 1.88 -31.45 -32.80
C SER A 74 3.04 -30.62 -32.26
N GLY A 75 3.04 -30.30 -30.96
CA GLY A 75 4.05 -29.47 -30.30
C GLY A 75 3.83 -27.97 -30.53
N ARG A 76 2.67 -27.53 -31.06
CA ARG A 76 2.36 -26.11 -31.21
C ARG A 76 1.79 -25.58 -29.91
N ALA A 77 2.26 -24.42 -29.48
CA ALA A 77 1.75 -23.79 -28.26
C ALA A 77 0.69 -22.72 -28.54
N LEU A 78 -0.16 -22.51 -27.54
CA LEU A 78 -1.18 -21.48 -27.50
C LEU A 78 -1.16 -20.77 -26.15
N PHE A 79 -1.11 -19.44 -26.17
CA PHE A 79 -1.29 -18.58 -25.00
C PHE A 79 -2.09 -17.35 -25.39
N LEU A 80 -3.17 -17.03 -24.65
CA LEU A 80 -4.10 -15.96 -25.04
C LEU A 80 -4.62 -16.19 -26.48
N PHE A 81 -4.28 -15.28 -27.40
CA PHE A 81 -4.58 -15.38 -28.84
C PHE A 81 -3.32 -15.64 -29.69
N LEU A 82 -2.17 -15.89 -29.04
CA LEU A 82 -0.90 -16.18 -29.71
C LEU A 82 -0.73 -17.69 -29.90
N SER A 83 -0.46 -18.10 -31.13
CA SER A 83 -0.04 -19.46 -31.46
C SER A 83 1.23 -19.42 -32.31
N ASP A 84 2.27 -20.13 -31.89
CA ASP A 84 3.54 -20.20 -32.62
C ASP A 84 4.13 -21.61 -32.50
N ALA A 85 4.95 -22.00 -33.46
CA ALA A 85 5.64 -23.30 -33.46
C ALA A 85 6.99 -23.26 -32.75
N THR A 86 7.52 -22.06 -32.45
CA THR A 86 8.91 -21.87 -32.01
C THR A 86 9.05 -20.99 -30.78
N ALA A 87 8.27 -19.90 -30.67
CA ALA A 87 8.32 -19.01 -29.50
C ALA A 87 7.02 -18.23 -29.29
N ILE A 88 6.64 -18.02 -28.03
CA ILE A 88 5.56 -17.13 -27.64
C ILE A 88 6.14 -16.09 -26.69
N THR A 89 5.89 -14.81 -26.98
CA THR A 89 6.31 -13.70 -26.12
C THR A 89 5.17 -12.70 -25.95
N VAL A 90 4.85 -12.39 -24.71
CA VAL A 90 3.89 -11.36 -24.28
C VAL A 90 4.68 -10.31 -23.48
N PRO A 91 5.10 -9.20 -24.13
CA PRO A 91 5.96 -8.19 -23.51
C PRO A 91 5.15 -7.17 -22.71
N GLY A 92 4.56 -7.60 -21.59
CA GLY A 92 3.94 -6.68 -20.64
C GLY A 92 2.63 -6.09 -21.13
N TRP A 93 1.82 -6.86 -21.86
CA TRP A 93 0.51 -6.42 -22.35
C TRP A 93 -0.45 -6.13 -21.20
N ARG A 94 -1.33 -5.13 -21.35
CA ARG A 94 -2.36 -4.84 -20.35
C ARG A 94 -3.64 -5.61 -20.66
N ILE A 95 -4.05 -6.47 -19.75
CA ILE A 95 -5.29 -7.25 -19.81
C ILE A 95 -6.01 -7.05 -18.47
N ASP A 96 -7.25 -6.56 -18.52
CA ASP A 96 -8.06 -6.23 -17.33
C ASP A 96 -7.28 -5.38 -16.30
N GLY A 97 -6.52 -4.40 -16.80
CA GLY A 97 -5.72 -3.49 -15.98
C GLY A 97 -4.38 -4.05 -15.48
N ARG A 98 -4.15 -5.36 -15.60
CA ARG A 98 -2.95 -6.07 -15.14
C ARG A 98 -1.94 -6.27 -16.26
N ARG A 99 -0.66 -6.32 -15.88
CA ARG A 99 0.44 -6.47 -16.84
C ARG A 99 0.83 -7.93 -17.00
N VAL A 100 0.74 -8.44 -18.22
CA VAL A 100 1.04 -9.84 -18.55
C VAL A 100 2.42 -9.95 -19.17
N TRP A 101 3.31 -10.68 -18.49
CA TRP A 101 4.66 -10.98 -18.93
C TRP A 101 4.81 -12.48 -19.08
N PHE A 102 4.92 -12.95 -20.32
CA PHE A 102 5.06 -14.38 -20.60
C PHE A 102 6.06 -14.60 -21.73
N ALA A 103 6.94 -15.57 -21.57
CA ALA A 103 7.82 -16.01 -22.63
C ALA A 103 8.04 -17.51 -22.54
N ALA A 104 7.91 -18.22 -23.66
CA ALA A 104 8.21 -19.63 -23.77
C ALA A 104 8.77 -19.94 -25.16
N HIS A 105 9.61 -20.98 -25.25
CA HIS A 105 10.16 -21.44 -26.53
C HIS A 105 10.08 -22.96 -26.67
N ALA A 106 9.86 -23.41 -27.91
CA ALA A 106 9.81 -24.81 -28.25
C ALA A 106 11.18 -25.48 -28.05
N GLN A 107 11.15 -26.74 -27.62
CA GLN A 107 12.28 -27.64 -27.52
C GLN A 107 12.27 -28.60 -28.70
N ALA A 108 13.41 -29.26 -28.96
CA ALA A 108 13.55 -30.19 -30.07
C ALA A 108 12.63 -31.42 -29.97
N ASP A 109 12.16 -31.77 -28.77
CA ASP A 109 11.27 -32.90 -28.50
C ASP A 109 9.77 -32.54 -28.59
N GLY A 110 9.43 -31.30 -28.99
CA GLY A 110 8.06 -30.81 -29.08
C GLY A 110 7.48 -30.30 -27.76
N SER A 111 8.25 -30.33 -26.66
CA SER A 111 7.89 -29.65 -25.41
C SER A 111 8.21 -28.15 -25.46
N TRP A 112 7.75 -27.38 -24.47
CA TRP A 112 7.99 -25.95 -24.37
C TRP A 112 8.60 -25.57 -23.02
N LEU A 113 9.69 -24.82 -23.04
CA LEU A 113 10.30 -24.26 -21.85
C LEU A 113 9.74 -22.87 -21.58
N VAL A 114 9.03 -22.70 -20.47
CA VAL A 114 8.62 -21.39 -19.96
C VAL A 114 9.86 -20.69 -19.41
N THR A 115 10.16 -19.53 -19.98
CA THR A 115 11.31 -18.68 -19.60
C THR A 115 10.91 -17.50 -18.73
N SER A 116 9.69 -16.98 -18.88
CA SER A 116 9.11 -16.03 -17.93
C SER A 116 7.59 -16.21 -17.83
N ALA A 117 7.05 -15.99 -16.62
CA ALA A 117 5.61 -15.95 -16.37
C ALA A 117 5.33 -15.06 -15.15
N GLY A 118 4.53 -14.01 -15.31
CA GLY A 118 4.15 -13.11 -14.22
C GLY A 118 5.27 -12.19 -13.74
N VAL A 119 6.38 -12.14 -14.48
CA VAL A 119 7.61 -11.41 -14.12
C VAL A 119 8.15 -10.71 -15.36
N PRO A 120 8.46 -9.40 -15.30
CA PRO A 120 9.12 -8.72 -16.41
C PRO A 120 10.48 -9.35 -16.72
N PRO A 121 10.92 -9.37 -17.99
CA PRO A 121 12.27 -9.79 -18.30
C PRO A 121 13.29 -8.87 -17.62
N GLU A 122 14.47 -9.41 -17.34
CA GLU A 122 15.57 -8.62 -16.78
C GLU A 122 15.88 -7.43 -17.71
N GLY A 123 16.01 -6.24 -17.13
CA GLY A 123 16.24 -5.02 -17.92
C GLY A 123 14.99 -4.40 -18.58
N ALA A 124 13.77 -4.92 -18.32
CA ALA A 124 12.53 -4.25 -18.75
C ALA A 124 12.43 -2.81 -18.22
N GLY A 125 13.11 -2.53 -17.10
CA GLY A 125 13.17 -1.23 -16.47
C GLY A 125 11.84 -0.84 -15.80
N PRO A 126 11.82 0.27 -15.05
CA PRO A 126 10.58 0.79 -14.50
C PRO A 126 9.66 1.28 -15.61
N THR A 127 8.36 1.03 -15.47
CA THR A 127 7.34 1.53 -16.41
C THR A 127 6.48 2.64 -15.80
N SER A 128 6.80 3.05 -14.57
CA SER A 128 6.10 4.06 -13.79
C SER A 128 7.09 4.84 -12.92
N ASP A 129 6.85 6.13 -12.69
CA ASP A 129 7.60 6.96 -11.75
C ASP A 129 7.29 6.66 -10.27
N ALA A 130 6.33 5.77 -10.02
CA ALA A 130 5.89 5.40 -8.68
C ALA A 130 7.03 4.95 -7.78
N VAL A 131 6.92 5.30 -6.50
CA VAL A 131 7.77 4.78 -5.42
C VAL A 131 6.93 3.89 -4.53
N VAL A 132 7.30 2.63 -4.39
CA VAL A 132 6.58 1.72 -3.48
C VAL A 132 7.34 1.63 -2.17
N VAL A 133 6.68 2.04 -1.09
CA VAL A 133 7.19 1.92 0.28
C VAL A 133 6.60 0.67 0.91
N LEU A 134 7.44 -0.27 1.32
CA LEU A 134 7.04 -1.58 1.79
C LEU A 134 7.47 -1.78 3.25
N ALA A 135 6.52 -2.15 4.10
CA ALA A 135 6.74 -2.37 5.54
C ALA A 135 6.13 -3.70 6.00
N ASP A 136 6.63 -4.24 7.11
CA ASP A 136 5.97 -5.38 7.76
C ASP A 136 4.58 -4.96 8.26
N GLY A 137 3.53 -5.55 7.68
CA GLY A 137 2.12 -5.24 8.03
C GLY A 137 1.73 -5.63 9.45
N TRP A 138 2.61 -6.28 10.22
CA TRP A 138 2.43 -6.58 11.64
C TRP A 138 3.18 -5.60 12.56
N SER A 139 4.03 -4.73 12.01
CA SER A 139 4.73 -3.69 12.73
C SER A 139 4.01 -2.35 12.58
N ALA A 140 3.23 -1.97 13.58
CA ALA A 140 2.54 -0.66 13.59
C ALA A 140 3.52 0.51 13.45
N ALA A 141 4.72 0.37 14.01
CA ALA A 141 5.79 1.35 13.91
C ALA A 141 6.28 1.49 12.46
N ASP A 142 6.65 0.38 11.80
CA ASP A 142 7.20 0.47 10.44
C ASP A 142 6.15 0.91 9.42
N VAL A 143 4.90 0.47 9.59
CA VAL A 143 3.78 0.90 8.74
C VAL A 143 3.51 2.41 8.88
N ALA A 144 3.52 2.94 10.10
CA ALA A 144 3.32 4.36 10.35
C ALA A 144 4.45 5.21 9.75
N VAL A 145 5.71 4.78 9.91
CA VAL A 145 6.86 5.40 9.25
C VAL A 145 6.70 5.35 7.72
N ALA A 146 6.29 4.21 7.17
CA ALA A 146 6.08 4.05 5.74
C ALA A 146 5.03 5.03 5.19
N SER A 147 3.94 5.27 5.93
CA SER A 147 2.92 6.23 5.53
C SER A 147 3.44 7.68 5.55
N VAL A 148 4.27 8.06 6.51
CA VAL A 148 4.90 9.40 6.55
C VAL A 148 5.91 9.57 5.42
N LEU A 149 6.73 8.56 5.15
CA LEU A 149 7.66 8.58 4.01
C LEU A 149 6.89 8.68 2.68
N SER A 150 5.75 7.99 2.58
CA SER A 150 4.89 8.05 1.42
C SER A 150 4.26 9.44 1.23
N ALA A 151 3.83 10.11 2.30
CA ALA A 151 3.35 11.49 2.20
C ALA A 151 4.43 12.45 1.68
N ALA A 152 5.69 12.25 2.09
CA ALA A 152 6.82 13.07 1.66
C ALA A 152 7.32 12.74 0.23
N THR A 153 6.82 11.65 -0.37
CA THR A 153 7.30 11.17 -1.67
C THR A 153 6.14 11.18 -2.68
N GLU A 154 6.17 12.11 -3.61
CA GLU A 154 5.15 12.22 -4.66
C GLU A 154 5.06 10.92 -5.48
N GLY A 155 3.83 10.54 -5.85
CA GLY A 155 3.56 9.33 -6.63
C GLY A 155 3.83 8.02 -5.87
N SER A 156 4.03 8.08 -4.55
CA SER A 156 4.30 6.89 -3.75
C SER A 156 3.05 6.22 -3.20
N VAL A 157 3.18 4.92 -2.89
CA VAL A 157 2.17 4.11 -2.20
C VAL A 157 2.80 3.20 -1.16
N VAL A 158 2.00 2.79 -0.18
CA VAL A 158 2.40 1.84 0.86
C VAL A 158 1.86 0.44 0.54
N LEU A 159 2.73 -0.56 0.60
CA LEU A 159 2.38 -1.98 0.56
C LEU A 159 2.85 -2.69 1.83
N TYR A 160 2.19 -3.79 2.17
CA TYR A 160 2.54 -4.59 3.33
C TYR A 160 3.18 -5.92 2.95
N THR A 161 4.23 -6.27 3.66
CA THR A 161 4.86 -7.59 3.60
C THR A 161 4.76 -8.32 4.93
N HIS A 162 5.24 -9.55 4.95
CA HIS A 162 5.66 -10.26 6.14
C HIS A 162 7.19 -10.41 6.15
N ARG A 163 7.78 -10.81 7.28
CA ARG A 163 9.23 -11.01 7.44
C ARG A 163 9.87 -11.89 6.37
N GLU A 164 9.26 -13.03 6.09
CA GLU A 164 9.87 -14.08 5.26
C GLU A 164 9.18 -14.25 3.90
N ARG A 165 8.09 -13.52 3.67
CA ARG A 165 7.27 -13.71 2.48
C ARG A 165 6.71 -12.39 2.00
N LEU A 166 6.89 -12.13 0.70
CA LEU A 166 6.14 -11.12 -0.03
C LEU A 166 4.74 -11.71 -0.36
N PRO A 167 3.65 -11.18 0.22
CA PRO A 167 2.29 -11.62 -0.07
C PRO A 167 1.97 -11.46 -1.55
N GLU A 168 1.11 -12.34 -2.08
CA GLU A 168 0.73 -12.32 -3.49
C GLU A 168 0.17 -10.96 -3.89
N GLU A 169 -0.74 -10.38 -3.09
CA GLU A 169 -1.38 -9.11 -3.42
C GLU A 169 -0.38 -7.96 -3.57
N SER A 170 0.70 -7.97 -2.78
CA SER A 170 1.78 -6.97 -2.92
C SER A 170 2.71 -7.28 -4.10
N ARG A 171 2.99 -8.56 -4.35
CA ARG A 171 3.74 -9.02 -5.54
C ARG A 171 3.07 -8.57 -6.83
N GLU A 172 1.74 -8.69 -6.88
CA GLU A 172 0.93 -8.31 -8.03
C GLU A 172 0.96 -6.80 -8.28
N VAL A 173 0.80 -5.97 -7.23
CA VAL A 173 0.92 -4.51 -7.39
C VAL A 173 2.32 -4.14 -7.92
N LEU A 174 3.38 -4.73 -7.38
CA LEU A 174 4.75 -4.49 -7.83
C LEU A 174 4.95 -4.86 -9.31
N GLY A 175 4.46 -6.02 -9.73
CA GLY A 175 4.58 -6.50 -11.13
C GLY A 175 3.71 -5.74 -12.12
N ASP A 176 2.56 -5.22 -11.68
CA ASP A 176 1.67 -4.40 -12.51
C ASP A 176 2.21 -2.99 -12.72
N VAL A 177 2.72 -2.38 -11.64
CA VAL A 177 3.20 -0.98 -11.63
C VAL A 177 4.59 -0.87 -12.22
N LEU A 178 5.48 -1.83 -11.91
CA LEU A 178 6.92 -1.75 -12.18
C LEU A 178 7.50 -0.39 -11.77
N PRO A 179 7.54 -0.14 -10.45
CA PRO A 179 7.88 1.17 -9.92
C PRO A 179 9.33 1.54 -10.21
N ARG A 180 9.61 2.84 -10.32
CA ARG A 180 10.96 3.40 -10.39
C ARG A 180 11.82 2.98 -9.21
N LYS A 181 11.22 2.86 -8.02
CA LYS A 181 11.93 2.59 -6.78
C LYS A 181 11.07 1.80 -5.81
N VAL A 182 11.70 0.86 -5.09
CA VAL A 182 11.11 0.23 -3.92
C VAL A 182 11.96 0.58 -2.70
N VAL A 183 11.31 1.05 -1.65
CA VAL A 183 11.91 1.34 -0.34
C VAL A 183 11.33 0.37 0.68
N VAL A 184 12.19 -0.33 1.42
CA VAL A 184 11.81 -1.27 2.47
C VAL A 184 12.11 -0.67 3.84
N LEU A 185 11.12 -0.69 4.72
CA LEU A 185 11.24 -0.22 6.10
C LEU A 185 11.59 -1.39 7.03
N GLY A 186 12.54 -1.15 7.93
CA GLY A 186 12.98 -2.11 8.94
C GLY A 186 14.17 -2.97 8.50
N GLY A 187 14.89 -3.50 9.49
CA GLY A 187 16.05 -4.35 9.27
C GLY A 187 15.69 -5.75 8.76
N PRO A 188 16.69 -6.63 8.53
CA PRO A 188 16.48 -8.01 8.08
C PRO A 188 15.57 -8.86 8.98
N ALA A 189 15.44 -8.49 10.26
CA ALA A 189 14.53 -9.15 11.21
C ALA A 189 13.05 -8.80 10.98
N ALA A 190 12.76 -7.65 10.36
CA ALA A 190 11.41 -7.22 9.98
C ALA A 190 11.09 -7.56 8.53
N VAL A 191 12.06 -7.44 7.62
CA VAL A 191 11.92 -7.79 6.20
C VAL A 191 13.18 -8.49 5.70
N GLY A 192 13.10 -9.81 5.59
CA GLY A 192 14.21 -10.71 5.30
C GLY A 192 14.70 -10.68 3.85
N ALA A 193 15.81 -11.38 3.58
CA ALA A 193 16.45 -11.42 2.28
C ALA A 193 15.55 -12.02 1.19
N ASP A 194 14.74 -13.03 1.52
CA ASP A 194 13.81 -13.68 0.58
C ASP A 194 12.75 -12.71 0.07
N VAL A 195 12.28 -11.77 0.91
CA VAL A 195 11.36 -10.72 0.49
C VAL A 195 12.04 -9.77 -0.49
N ILE A 196 13.30 -9.38 -0.23
CA ILE A 196 14.07 -8.53 -1.16
C ILE A 196 14.27 -9.23 -2.50
N ALA A 197 14.61 -10.52 -2.50
CA ALA A 197 14.71 -11.31 -3.72
C ALA A 197 13.37 -11.38 -4.47
N ALA A 198 12.26 -11.58 -3.76
CA ALA A 198 10.92 -11.58 -4.35
C ALA A 198 10.53 -10.23 -4.95
N ILE A 199 10.89 -9.10 -4.31
CA ILE A 199 10.68 -7.75 -4.86
C ILE A 199 11.44 -7.59 -6.17
N ARG A 200 12.73 -7.93 -6.19
CA ARG A 200 13.56 -7.83 -7.41
C ARG A 200 12.99 -8.69 -8.53
N GLY A 201 12.62 -9.93 -8.20
CA GLY A 201 11.95 -10.83 -9.15
C GLY A 201 10.61 -10.31 -9.65
N SER A 202 9.87 -9.51 -8.87
CA SER A 202 8.57 -8.98 -9.32
C SER A 202 8.69 -7.69 -10.13
N THR A 203 9.77 -6.94 -9.95
CA THR A 203 9.94 -5.58 -10.50
C THR A 203 11.00 -5.47 -11.58
N GLY A 204 11.94 -6.41 -11.64
CA GLY A 204 13.13 -6.30 -12.49
C GLY A 204 14.16 -5.26 -12.02
N LEU A 205 13.99 -4.67 -10.83
CA LEU A 205 14.92 -3.71 -10.27
C LEU A 205 16.22 -4.39 -9.81
N SER A 206 17.36 -3.75 -10.09
CA SER A 206 18.68 -4.19 -9.61
C SER A 206 18.88 -3.95 -8.12
N GLY A 207 18.18 -2.97 -7.54
CA GLY A 207 18.32 -2.53 -6.16
C GLY A 207 16.98 -2.30 -5.47
N VAL A 208 16.99 -2.49 -4.14
CA VAL A 208 15.90 -2.10 -3.25
C VAL A 208 16.55 -1.27 -2.14
N GLU A 209 16.04 -0.07 -1.91
CA GLU A 209 16.53 0.76 -0.81
C GLU A 209 15.99 0.22 0.51
N ARG A 210 16.80 0.23 1.55
CA ARG A 210 16.37 -0.14 2.90
C ARG A 210 16.61 1.02 3.86
N ILE A 211 15.56 1.41 4.56
CA ILE A 211 15.63 2.36 5.68
C ILE A 211 15.40 1.57 6.96
N ALA A 212 16.44 1.46 7.79
CA ALA A 212 16.42 0.66 9.00
C ALA A 212 17.36 1.22 10.07
N GLY A 213 16.97 1.10 11.33
CA GLY A 213 17.86 1.23 12.48
C GLY A 213 18.00 -0.08 13.25
N ALA A 214 18.71 -0.01 14.38
CA ALA A 214 18.88 -1.16 15.27
C ALA A 214 17.55 -1.64 15.89
N ASP A 215 16.59 -0.74 16.03
CA ASP A 215 15.25 -0.98 16.55
C ASP A 215 14.24 -0.02 15.90
N ARG A 216 13.01 0.00 16.42
CA ARG A 216 11.93 0.89 15.93
C ARG A 216 12.27 2.38 16.07
N TYR A 217 13.03 2.76 17.10
CA TYR A 217 13.43 4.15 17.34
C TYR A 217 14.48 4.58 16.31
N GLY A 218 15.45 3.70 16.05
CA GLY A 218 16.44 3.88 15.00
C GLY A 218 15.81 3.94 13.61
N THR A 219 14.88 3.05 13.28
CA THR A 219 14.19 3.08 11.97
C THR A 219 13.41 4.37 11.78
N ALA A 220 12.65 4.82 12.79
CA ALA A 220 11.96 6.11 12.74
C ALA A 220 12.93 7.29 12.59
N ALA A 221 14.08 7.27 13.29
CA ALA A 221 15.09 8.30 13.16
C ALA A 221 15.73 8.33 11.75
N GLN A 222 16.02 7.18 11.15
CA GLN A 222 16.56 7.13 9.79
C GLN A 222 15.53 7.59 8.74
N ALA A 223 14.27 7.18 8.90
CA ALA A 223 13.21 7.67 8.03
C ALA A 223 12.96 9.17 8.19
N ALA A 224 13.05 9.70 9.41
CA ALA A 224 12.96 11.13 9.66
C ALA A 224 14.03 11.90 8.89
N ARG A 225 15.29 11.43 8.89
CA ARG A 225 16.36 12.04 8.07
C ARG A 225 16.03 12.00 6.58
N SER A 226 15.53 10.86 6.09
CA SER A 226 15.12 10.73 4.69
C SER A 226 13.99 11.68 4.30
N VAL A 227 13.05 11.96 5.21
CA VAL A 227 11.91 12.86 4.97
C VAL A 227 12.30 14.32 5.08
N LEU A 228 13.13 14.67 6.07
CA LEU A 228 13.51 16.05 6.35
C LEU A 228 14.66 16.57 5.46
N GLY A 229 15.41 15.66 4.82
CA GLY A 229 16.55 16.03 3.99
C GLY A 229 17.73 16.56 4.82
N GLU A 230 18.48 17.51 4.26
CA GLU A 230 19.66 18.09 4.91
C GLU A 230 19.28 19.05 6.06
N PRO A 231 19.97 19.00 7.21
CA PRO A 231 19.77 19.95 8.30
C PRO A 231 20.07 21.40 7.91
N GLY A 232 19.44 22.36 8.60
CA GLY A 232 19.68 23.80 8.41
C GLY A 232 18.86 24.46 7.30
N GLY A 233 17.90 23.73 6.72
CA GLY A 233 16.89 24.25 5.80
C GLY A 233 15.68 24.88 6.49
N ASP A 234 14.50 24.68 5.91
CA ASP A 234 13.22 25.20 6.40
C ASP A 234 12.88 24.73 7.83
N ALA A 235 11.98 25.45 8.49
CA ALA A 235 11.47 25.06 9.80
C ALA A 235 10.77 23.69 9.72
N VAL A 236 11.26 22.73 10.50
CA VAL A 236 10.71 21.37 10.55
C VAL A 236 9.82 21.15 11.76
N THR A 237 8.86 20.24 11.61
CA THR A 237 8.04 19.72 12.72
C THR A 237 8.40 18.27 12.99
N VAL A 238 8.48 17.88 14.26
CA VAL A 238 8.58 16.48 14.66
C VAL A 238 7.33 16.07 15.42
N VAL A 239 6.76 14.92 15.09
CA VAL A 239 5.60 14.36 15.77
C VAL A 239 6.06 13.13 16.54
N LEU A 240 5.88 13.13 17.87
CA LEU A 240 6.35 12.08 18.75
C LEU A 240 5.18 11.32 19.38
N ALA A 241 5.26 9.99 19.37
CA ALA A 241 4.37 9.12 20.11
C ALA A 241 5.15 8.01 20.82
N ASN A 242 4.53 7.35 21.79
CA ASN A 242 5.10 6.14 22.38
C ASN A 242 5.16 5.03 21.33
N GLY A 243 6.37 4.56 21.02
CA GLY A 243 6.65 3.54 20.01
C GLY A 243 6.05 2.16 20.28
N HIS A 244 5.37 1.97 21.42
CA HIS A 244 4.64 0.75 21.79
C HIS A 244 3.11 0.96 21.89
N SER A 245 2.59 2.12 21.50
CA SER A 245 1.14 2.40 21.44
C SER A 245 0.68 2.50 19.98
N PRO A 246 0.20 1.41 19.34
CA PRO A 246 -0.13 1.41 17.91
C PRO A 246 -1.11 2.50 17.48
N ALA A 247 -2.10 2.81 18.31
CA ALA A 247 -3.08 3.83 18.00
C ALA A 247 -2.49 5.25 18.06
N ASP A 248 -1.63 5.54 19.04
CA ASP A 248 -0.95 6.84 19.12
C ASP A 248 0.10 6.98 18.01
N ILE A 249 0.80 5.91 17.66
CA ILE A 249 1.75 5.87 16.53
C ILE A 249 1.03 6.17 15.21
N GLY A 250 -0.11 5.52 14.95
CA GLY A 250 -0.90 5.79 13.76
C GLY A 250 -1.45 7.22 13.74
N THR A 251 -1.85 7.76 14.90
CA THR A 251 -2.32 9.15 15.00
C THR A 251 -1.17 10.14 14.77
N ALA A 252 0.03 9.86 15.31
CA ALA A 252 1.22 10.65 15.05
C ALA A 252 1.62 10.66 13.58
N ALA A 253 1.54 9.50 12.91
CA ALA A 253 1.77 9.42 11.48
C ALA A 253 0.72 10.21 10.67
N ALA A 254 -0.56 10.17 11.06
CA ALA A 254 -1.59 10.99 10.43
C ALA A 254 -1.29 12.50 10.54
N VAL A 255 -0.86 12.96 11.72
CA VAL A 255 -0.47 14.37 11.93
C VAL A 255 0.77 14.71 11.11
N ALA A 256 1.82 13.88 11.15
CA ALA A 256 3.06 14.12 10.42
C ALA A 256 2.82 14.15 8.90
N ALA A 257 2.09 13.18 8.36
CA ALA A 257 1.79 13.08 6.93
C ALA A 257 0.95 14.26 6.39
N ARG A 258 0.23 14.96 7.27
CA ARG A 258 -0.60 16.14 6.92
C ARG A 258 0.08 17.47 7.24
N THR A 259 1.30 17.43 7.77
CA THR A 259 2.07 18.61 8.15
C THR A 259 3.25 18.76 7.20
N ALA A 260 3.40 19.93 6.58
CA ALA A 260 4.56 20.21 5.72
C ALA A 260 5.87 20.11 6.52
N ASN A 261 6.91 19.56 5.89
CA ASN A 261 8.25 19.39 6.48
C ASN A 261 8.21 18.72 7.86
N ALA A 262 7.42 17.65 7.99
CA ALA A 262 7.25 16.93 9.24
C ALA A 262 7.71 15.47 9.18
N ALA A 263 8.26 14.99 10.29
CA ALA A 263 8.64 13.60 10.48
C ALA A 263 8.03 13.01 11.75
N VAL A 264 7.89 11.69 11.78
CA VAL A 264 7.48 10.95 12.99
C VAL A 264 8.70 10.37 13.70
N LEU A 265 8.75 10.53 15.02
CA LEU A 265 9.73 9.91 15.91
C LEU A 265 9.01 9.15 17.02
N TYR A 266 9.72 8.22 17.65
CA TYR A 266 9.16 7.41 18.73
C TYR A 266 9.88 7.63 20.04
N THR A 267 9.10 7.71 21.12
CA THR A 267 9.58 7.66 22.50
C THR A 267 9.41 6.26 23.07
N ALA A 268 10.16 5.93 24.11
CA ALA A 268 9.81 4.83 24.99
C ALA A 268 8.77 5.31 26.02
N ALA A 269 8.28 4.39 26.87
CA ALA A 269 7.23 4.71 27.84
C ALA A 269 7.67 5.72 28.92
N GLY A 270 8.96 5.76 29.26
CA GLY A 270 9.49 6.63 30.31
C GLY A 270 10.69 7.49 29.91
N GLU A 271 11.19 7.33 28.69
CA GLU A 271 12.42 8.00 28.25
C GLU A 271 12.34 8.41 26.76
N LEU A 272 13.20 9.36 26.40
CA LEU A 272 13.46 9.75 25.01
C LEU A 272 14.68 8.95 24.53
N PRO A 273 14.53 8.00 23.60
CA PRO A 273 15.65 7.21 23.10
C PRO A 273 16.69 8.09 22.38
N ASP A 274 17.97 7.71 22.48
CA ASP A 274 19.09 8.46 21.89
C ASP A 274 18.93 8.72 20.39
N ALA A 275 18.36 7.76 19.65
CA ALA A 275 18.10 7.91 18.23
C ALA A 275 17.14 9.06 17.93
N ALA A 276 16.09 9.23 18.74
CA ALA A 276 15.15 10.34 18.62
C ALA A 276 15.78 11.65 19.08
N ALA A 277 16.51 11.64 20.21
CA ALA A 277 17.22 12.81 20.72
C ALA A 277 18.27 13.33 19.73
N ALA A 278 18.93 12.45 18.98
CA ALA A 278 19.88 12.82 17.93
C ALA A 278 19.21 13.61 16.81
N VAL A 279 18.06 13.15 16.31
CA VAL A 279 17.30 13.88 15.27
C VAL A 279 16.85 15.25 15.77
N LEU A 280 16.39 15.34 17.03
CA LEU A 280 16.00 16.62 17.63
C LEU A 280 17.18 17.63 17.68
N ARG A 281 18.37 17.18 18.09
CA ARG A 281 19.58 18.01 18.14
C ARG A 281 20.08 18.43 16.77
N GLU A 282 20.00 17.51 15.82
CA GLU A 282 20.48 17.66 14.45
C GLU A 282 19.62 18.66 13.66
N TYR A 283 18.29 18.50 13.70
CA TYR A 283 17.37 19.32 12.91
C TYR A 283 16.80 20.53 13.63
N ARG A 284 16.91 20.59 14.98
CA ARG A 284 16.39 21.67 15.83
C ARG A 284 14.97 22.12 15.41
N PRO A 285 13.98 21.23 15.52
CA PRO A 285 12.63 21.51 15.05
C PRO A 285 12.05 22.77 15.68
N ALA A 286 11.29 23.54 14.89
CA ALA A 286 10.53 24.67 15.41
C ALA A 286 9.38 24.20 16.31
N ARG A 287 8.81 23.03 15.99
CA ARG A 287 7.67 22.46 16.72
C ARG A 287 7.84 20.96 16.96
N ALA A 288 7.48 20.54 18.16
CA ALA A 288 7.33 19.13 18.54
C ALA A 288 5.88 18.86 18.98
N VAL A 289 5.17 18.03 18.22
CA VAL A 289 3.81 17.60 18.54
C VAL A 289 3.87 16.26 19.27
N ILE A 290 3.47 16.23 20.53
CA ILE A 290 3.39 15.03 21.35
C ILE A 290 2.01 14.42 21.23
N VAL A 291 1.91 13.24 20.63
CA VAL A 291 0.66 12.48 20.50
C VAL A 291 0.57 11.43 21.61
N GLY A 292 -0.56 11.46 22.33
CA GLY A 292 -0.84 10.58 23.46
C GLY A 292 -0.81 11.31 24.81
N GLY A 293 -1.52 10.77 25.78
CA GLY A 293 -1.65 11.36 27.12
C GLY A 293 -0.37 11.22 27.97
N PRO A 294 -0.34 11.83 29.18
CA PRO A 294 0.81 11.73 30.09
C PRO A 294 1.19 10.30 30.50
N ALA A 295 0.25 9.35 30.46
CA ALA A 295 0.52 7.94 30.71
C ALA A 295 1.32 7.28 29.57
N ALA A 296 1.13 7.74 28.33
CA ALA A 296 1.85 7.23 27.16
C ALA A 296 3.20 7.94 26.96
N VAL A 297 3.21 9.27 27.13
CA VAL A 297 4.41 10.12 27.03
C VAL A 297 4.48 11.02 28.27
N PRO A 298 5.19 10.62 29.33
CA PRO A 298 5.29 11.35 30.59
C PRO A 298 5.93 12.73 30.47
N ALA A 299 5.73 13.57 31.49
CA ALA A 299 6.32 14.90 31.56
C ALA A 299 7.85 14.89 31.49
N ALA A 300 8.50 13.87 32.04
CA ALA A 300 9.95 13.69 31.97
C ALA A 300 10.45 13.54 30.51
N VAL A 301 9.73 12.77 29.69
CA VAL A 301 10.06 12.63 28.25
C VAL A 301 9.89 13.96 27.52
N VAL A 302 8.83 14.71 27.85
CA VAL A 302 8.62 16.05 27.27
C VAL A 302 9.72 17.02 27.69
N ALA A 303 10.21 16.95 28.93
CA ALA A 303 11.36 17.73 29.37
C ALA A 303 12.62 17.38 28.57
N ALA A 304 12.89 16.08 28.37
CA ALA A 304 14.01 15.61 27.54
C ALA A 304 13.92 16.08 26.07
N VAL A 305 12.71 16.16 25.50
CA VAL A 305 12.50 16.74 24.16
C VAL A 305 12.90 18.21 24.11
N ARG A 306 12.53 19.01 25.12
CA ARG A 306 12.90 20.43 25.20
C ARG A 306 14.40 20.64 25.43
N GLU A 307 15.03 19.74 26.17
CA GLU A 307 16.47 19.75 26.39
C GLU A 307 17.23 19.41 25.09
N ALA A 308 16.78 18.38 24.36
CA ALA A 308 17.39 17.98 23.10
C ALA A 308 17.22 19.02 21.98
N ALA A 309 16.15 19.82 22.00
CA ALA A 309 15.91 20.89 21.04
C ALA A 309 15.51 22.20 21.76
N SER A 310 16.51 22.96 22.21
CA SER A 310 16.27 24.25 22.87
C SER A 310 15.45 25.20 21.99
N GLY A 311 14.38 25.76 22.57
CA GLY A 311 13.49 26.71 21.88
C GLY A 311 12.34 26.06 21.09
N VAL A 312 12.24 24.73 21.06
CA VAL A 312 11.14 24.03 20.39
C VAL A 312 9.78 24.35 21.04
N GLU A 313 8.79 24.69 20.22
CA GLU A 313 7.40 24.77 20.67
C GLU A 313 6.85 23.35 20.87
N VAL A 314 6.49 22.99 22.09
CA VAL A 314 5.90 21.68 22.38
C VAL A 314 4.38 21.78 22.53
N VAL A 315 3.65 21.07 21.67
CA VAL A 315 2.18 20.96 21.71
C VAL A 315 1.81 19.51 22.02
N ARG A 316 0.84 19.28 22.91
CA ARG A 316 0.31 17.93 23.17
C ARG A 316 -1.06 17.76 22.53
N VAL A 317 -1.21 16.68 21.77
CA VAL A 317 -2.47 16.22 21.18
C VAL A 317 -2.85 14.89 21.82
N ALA A 318 -3.90 14.88 22.65
CA ALA A 318 -4.29 13.70 23.40
C ALA A 318 -5.77 13.72 23.77
N GLY A 319 -6.35 12.53 23.93
CA GLY A 319 -7.64 12.33 24.59
C GLY A 319 -7.58 11.20 25.62
N GLY A 320 -8.68 10.99 26.34
CA GLY A 320 -8.78 9.93 27.35
C GLY A 320 -8.82 8.50 26.79
N THR A 321 -8.98 8.36 25.47
CA THR A 321 -9.00 7.08 24.74
C THR A 321 -8.30 7.27 23.39
N ARG A 322 -7.93 6.17 22.74
CA ARG A 322 -7.39 6.18 21.37
C ARG A 322 -8.30 6.92 20.37
N PHE A 323 -9.61 6.80 20.54
CA PHE A 323 -10.59 7.46 19.68
C PHE A 323 -10.61 8.97 19.93
N ALA A 324 -10.49 9.37 21.20
CA ALA A 324 -10.40 10.77 21.58
C ALA A 324 -9.06 11.40 21.15
N THR A 325 -7.95 10.65 21.18
CA THR A 325 -6.66 11.12 20.64
C THR A 325 -6.72 11.34 19.14
N ALA A 326 -7.29 10.41 18.37
CA ALA A 326 -7.50 10.58 16.93
C ALA A 326 -8.43 11.78 16.62
N ALA A 327 -9.51 11.95 17.37
CA ALA A 327 -10.40 13.10 17.23
C ALA A 327 -9.70 14.44 17.55
N ALA A 328 -8.87 14.47 18.60
CA ALA A 328 -8.08 15.66 18.94
C ALA A 328 -7.03 15.98 17.85
N ALA A 329 -6.43 14.96 17.25
CA ALA A 329 -5.50 15.12 16.13
C ALA A 329 -6.20 15.65 14.87
N ALA A 330 -7.38 15.13 14.52
CA ALA A 330 -8.18 15.65 13.43
C ALA A 330 -8.54 17.14 13.65
N GLN A 331 -8.97 17.50 14.86
CA GLN A 331 -9.27 18.89 15.21
C GLN A 331 -8.03 19.79 15.15
N HIS A 332 -6.88 19.30 15.61
CA HIS A 332 -5.61 20.00 15.53
C HIS A 332 -5.23 20.34 14.08
N LEU A 333 -5.49 19.42 13.14
CA LEU A 333 -5.21 19.60 11.71
C LEU A 333 -6.23 20.51 11.01
N LEU A 334 -7.52 20.38 11.34
CA LEU A 334 -8.60 21.09 10.64
C LEU A 334 -8.81 22.52 11.11
N GLY A 335 -8.51 22.85 12.37
CA GLY A 335 -8.77 24.18 12.90
C GLY A 335 -10.28 24.50 12.97
N ASP A 336 -10.69 25.65 12.43
CA ASP A 336 -12.08 26.14 12.50
C ASP A 336 -13.03 25.23 11.69
N PRO A 337 -14.07 24.65 12.30
CA PRO A 337 -15.06 23.83 11.60
C PRO A 337 -15.79 24.52 10.43
N ARG A 338 -15.73 25.85 10.33
CA ARG A 338 -16.40 26.62 9.25
C ARG A 338 -15.55 26.86 8.01
N SER A 339 -14.24 26.58 8.07
CA SER A 339 -13.32 26.99 7.01
C SER A 339 -13.32 26.06 5.80
N ASP A 340 -13.87 24.85 5.91
CA ASP A 340 -13.70 23.84 4.86
C ASP A 340 -15.00 23.16 4.44
N ARG A 341 -15.23 23.12 3.13
CA ARG A 341 -16.46 22.58 2.52
C ARG A 341 -16.26 21.30 1.74
N ASP A 342 -15.03 20.82 1.57
CA ASP A 342 -14.76 19.56 0.87
C ASP A 342 -13.81 18.68 1.70
N LEU A 343 -14.29 18.30 2.88
CA LEU A 343 -13.56 17.47 3.84
C LEU A 343 -13.86 15.98 3.63
N ALA A 344 -12.81 15.20 3.49
CA ALA A 344 -12.87 13.74 3.58
C ALA A 344 -12.44 13.25 4.97
N VAL A 345 -13.17 12.30 5.56
CA VAL A 345 -12.77 11.63 6.80
C VAL A 345 -12.50 10.16 6.54
N VAL A 346 -11.27 9.71 6.74
CA VAL A 346 -10.89 8.30 6.65
C VAL A 346 -11.06 7.67 8.03
N ILE A 347 -11.86 6.61 8.13
CA ILE A 347 -12.20 5.94 9.38
C ILE A 347 -11.67 4.52 9.37
N ALA A 348 -10.89 4.16 10.39
CA ALA A 348 -10.44 2.78 10.62
C ALA A 348 -10.83 2.28 12.01
N ASN A 349 -10.77 0.97 12.21
CA ASN A 349 -10.90 0.40 13.55
C ASN A 349 -9.67 0.79 14.40
N GLY A 350 -9.90 1.51 15.50
CA GLY A 350 -8.84 1.95 16.42
C GLY A 350 -8.06 0.81 17.09
N HIS A 351 -8.54 -0.43 17.00
CA HIS A 351 -7.92 -1.64 17.55
C HIS A 351 -7.20 -2.48 16.47
N SER A 352 -7.22 -2.06 15.20
CA SER A 352 -6.56 -2.73 14.09
C SER A 352 -5.37 -1.89 13.59
N PRO A 353 -4.13 -2.14 14.08
CA PRO A 353 -2.98 -1.34 13.66
C PRO A 353 -2.73 -1.34 12.15
N ALA A 354 -3.05 -2.45 11.48
CA ALA A 354 -2.90 -2.57 10.04
C ALA A 354 -3.90 -1.67 9.29
N ASP A 355 -5.17 -1.66 9.69
CA ASP A 355 -6.17 -0.79 9.05
C ASP A 355 -5.91 0.69 9.37
N ILE A 356 -5.43 0.99 10.58
CA ILE A 356 -4.99 2.35 10.94
C ILE A 356 -3.88 2.80 9.99
N GLY A 357 -2.84 1.99 9.80
CA GLY A 357 -1.74 2.32 8.90
C GLY A 357 -2.19 2.52 7.45
N ALA A 358 -3.12 1.69 6.98
CA ALA A 358 -3.64 1.75 5.63
C ALA A 358 -4.55 2.98 5.45
N ALA A 359 -5.31 3.35 6.47
CA ALA A 359 -6.07 4.60 6.51
C ALA A 359 -5.17 5.83 6.50
N VAL A 360 -4.05 5.82 7.22
CA VAL A 360 -3.07 6.91 7.13
C VAL A 360 -2.51 6.98 5.71
N ALA A 361 -2.08 5.86 5.13
CA ALA A 361 -1.57 5.81 3.76
C ALA A 361 -2.58 6.32 2.72
N LEU A 362 -3.87 6.03 2.89
CA LEU A 362 -4.92 6.57 2.03
C LEU A 362 -5.12 8.08 2.24
N ALA A 363 -5.13 8.53 3.49
CA ALA A 363 -5.32 9.94 3.83
C ALA A 363 -4.17 10.83 3.30
N THR A 364 -2.94 10.31 3.13
CA THR A 364 -1.82 11.06 2.56
C THR A 364 -2.05 11.46 1.10
N ARG A 365 -2.88 10.70 0.38
CA ARG A 365 -3.21 10.92 -1.04
C ARG A 365 -4.66 11.34 -1.24
N THR A 366 -5.39 11.55 -0.15
CA THR A 366 -6.73 12.10 -0.17
C THR A 366 -6.65 13.59 0.16
N ALA A 367 -6.95 14.43 -0.82
CA ALA A 367 -7.00 15.88 -0.63
C ALA A 367 -7.91 16.22 0.55
N ASN A 368 -7.48 17.19 1.35
CA ASN A 368 -8.21 17.68 2.52
C ASN A 368 -8.88 16.58 3.38
N SER A 369 -8.06 15.77 4.01
CA SER A 369 -8.53 14.61 4.77
C SER A 369 -7.87 14.48 6.14
N VAL A 370 -8.60 13.84 7.05
CA VAL A 370 -8.13 13.45 8.38
C VAL A 370 -8.49 12.01 8.68
N VAL A 371 -7.78 11.41 9.65
CA VAL A 371 -8.04 10.05 10.10
C VAL A 371 -8.78 10.07 11.44
N LEU A 372 -9.89 9.33 11.54
CA LEU A 372 -10.59 9.05 12.79
C LEU A 372 -10.63 7.55 13.05
N TYR A 373 -10.85 7.19 14.32
CA TYR A 373 -10.96 5.79 14.73
C TYR A 373 -12.35 5.45 15.22
N THR A 374 -12.81 4.24 14.93
CA THR A 374 -14.06 3.68 15.46
C THR A 374 -13.83 2.35 16.16
N ALA A 375 -14.79 1.92 16.98
CA ALA A 375 -14.83 0.54 17.45
C ALA A 375 -15.38 -0.37 16.34
N ALA A 376 -15.26 -1.68 16.52
CA ALA A 376 -15.63 -2.64 15.48
C ALA A 376 -17.13 -2.63 15.18
N ASP A 377 -17.95 -2.52 16.21
CA ASP A 377 -19.39 -2.76 16.20
C ASP A 377 -20.23 -1.48 16.37
N ARG A 378 -19.59 -0.33 16.60
CA ARG A 378 -20.26 0.95 16.86
C ARG A 378 -19.35 2.15 16.66
N ILE A 379 -19.93 3.31 16.35
CA ILE A 379 -19.21 4.58 16.32
C ILE A 379 -18.78 5.00 17.72
N SER A 380 -17.55 5.50 17.84
CA SER A 380 -17.09 6.09 19.09
C SER A 380 -17.70 7.49 19.29
N GLY A 381 -18.01 7.86 20.54
CA GLY A 381 -18.53 9.20 20.87
C GLY A 381 -17.64 10.36 20.37
N PRO A 382 -16.31 10.31 20.53
CA PRO A 382 -15.41 11.30 19.94
C PRO A 382 -15.53 11.40 18.41
N THR A 383 -15.62 10.28 17.71
CA THR A 383 -15.74 10.25 16.24
C THR A 383 -17.07 10.84 15.79
N ALA A 384 -18.19 10.41 16.40
CA ALA A 384 -19.51 10.95 16.10
C ALA A 384 -19.55 12.47 16.27
N ARG A 385 -19.00 12.99 17.38
CA ARG A 385 -18.94 14.44 17.62
C ARG A 385 -18.11 15.18 16.58
N THR A 386 -16.95 14.63 16.18
CA THR A 386 -16.11 15.26 15.15
C THR A 386 -16.83 15.27 13.79
N LEU A 387 -17.49 14.17 13.41
CA LEU A 387 -18.28 14.11 12.17
C LEU A 387 -19.40 15.16 12.16
N SER A 388 -20.18 15.27 13.24
CA SER A 388 -21.25 16.27 13.34
C SER A 388 -20.74 17.71 13.36
N LEU A 389 -19.55 17.95 13.93
CA LEU A 389 -18.94 19.27 14.03
C LEU A 389 -18.41 19.77 12.69
N TYR A 390 -17.67 18.93 11.97
CA TYR A 390 -17.00 19.32 10.72
C TYR A 390 -17.79 18.99 9.45
N ARG A 391 -18.85 18.16 9.55
CA ARG A 391 -19.78 17.82 8.46
C ARG A 391 -19.05 17.49 7.14
N PRO A 392 -18.26 16.41 7.10
CA PRO A 392 -17.52 16.04 5.91
C PRO A 392 -18.45 15.74 4.73
N THR A 393 -17.97 15.98 3.51
CA THR A 393 -18.66 15.61 2.27
C THR A 393 -18.40 14.16 1.88
N ARG A 394 -17.31 13.58 2.39
CA ARG A 394 -16.92 12.19 2.11
C ARG A 394 -16.43 11.49 3.36
N ILE A 395 -16.83 10.24 3.52
CA ILE A 395 -16.29 9.33 4.50
C ILE A 395 -15.74 8.11 3.79
N VAL A 396 -14.56 7.68 4.18
CA VAL A 396 -13.91 6.50 3.63
C VAL A 396 -13.62 5.53 4.77
N ILE A 397 -14.27 4.37 4.78
CA ILE A 397 -14.04 3.33 5.77
C ILE A 397 -12.91 2.42 5.29
N VAL A 398 -11.91 2.19 6.14
CA VAL A 398 -10.80 1.27 5.88
C VAL A 398 -10.91 0.07 6.80
N GLY A 399 -11.01 -1.11 6.18
CA GLY A 399 -11.21 -2.39 6.86
C GLY A 399 -12.53 -3.06 6.45
N GLY A 400 -12.55 -4.39 6.49
CA GLY A 400 -13.75 -5.17 6.17
C GLY A 400 -14.82 -5.11 7.26
N HIS A 401 -15.95 -5.79 7.06
CA HIS A 401 -17.09 -5.79 7.98
C HIS A 401 -16.75 -6.32 9.39
N ALA A 402 -15.75 -7.20 9.53
CA ALA A 402 -15.27 -7.61 10.85
C ALA A 402 -14.46 -6.52 11.57
N ALA A 403 -13.84 -5.60 10.83
CA ALA A 403 -13.09 -4.48 11.39
C ALA A 403 -14.02 -3.29 11.68
N VAL A 404 -14.98 -3.01 10.79
CA VAL A 404 -16.02 -2.00 10.99
C VAL A 404 -17.32 -2.59 10.45
N SER A 405 -18.23 -2.98 11.34
CA SER A 405 -19.47 -3.69 11.00
C SER A 405 -20.45 -2.81 10.24
N ASP A 406 -21.50 -3.44 9.71
CA ASP A 406 -22.60 -2.73 9.04
C ASP A 406 -23.35 -1.82 10.01
N GLU A 407 -23.46 -2.20 11.28
CA GLU A 407 -24.03 -1.36 12.34
C GLU A 407 -23.16 -0.12 12.58
N ALA A 408 -21.84 -0.29 12.68
CA ALA A 408 -20.92 0.83 12.82
C ALA A 408 -20.97 1.77 11.60
N GLU A 409 -21.03 1.23 10.38
CA GLU A 409 -21.20 2.00 9.15
C GLU A 409 -22.55 2.75 9.13
N HIS A 410 -23.62 2.12 9.58
CA HIS A 410 -24.93 2.75 9.69
C HIS A 410 -24.91 3.92 10.68
N GLU A 411 -24.30 3.75 11.85
CA GLU A 411 -24.12 4.84 12.83
C GLU A 411 -23.25 5.98 12.30
N ILE A 412 -22.22 5.66 11.50
CA ILE A 412 -21.40 6.66 10.79
C ILE A 412 -22.26 7.46 9.80
N ALA A 413 -23.11 6.80 9.01
CA ALA A 413 -24.03 7.46 8.09
C ALA A 413 -25.02 8.38 8.81
N GLN A 414 -25.52 7.96 9.98
CA GLN A 414 -26.39 8.81 10.81
C GLN A 414 -25.67 10.03 11.37
N ALA A 415 -24.39 9.91 11.74
CA ALA A 415 -23.59 11.01 12.29
C ALA A 415 -23.17 12.05 11.24
N ALA A 416 -23.15 11.67 9.95
CA ALA A 416 -22.81 12.52 8.81
C ALA A 416 -23.74 12.23 7.61
N PRO A 417 -25.03 12.63 7.69
CA PRO A 417 -26.05 12.24 6.70
C PRO A 417 -25.81 12.81 5.29
N ASP A 418 -25.01 13.86 5.17
CA ASP A 418 -24.70 14.51 3.89
C ASP A 418 -23.43 13.94 3.23
N ALA A 419 -22.71 13.03 3.90
CA ALA A 419 -21.46 12.48 3.40
C ALA A 419 -21.68 11.28 2.47
N GLY A 420 -20.99 11.25 1.33
CA GLY A 420 -20.85 10.02 0.55
C GLY A 420 -19.91 9.03 1.27
N ILE A 421 -20.33 7.77 1.42
CA ILE A 421 -19.54 6.73 2.10
C ILE A 421 -18.97 5.75 1.07
N GLU A 422 -17.68 5.51 1.16
CA GLU A 422 -16.96 4.47 0.43
C GLU A 422 -16.21 3.56 1.42
N ARG A 423 -15.99 2.29 1.05
CA ARG A 423 -15.23 1.33 1.87
C ARG A 423 -14.11 0.69 1.07
N PHE A 424 -12.88 0.76 1.58
CA PHE A 424 -11.74 -0.02 1.10
C PHE A 424 -11.44 -1.15 2.07
N SER A 425 -11.45 -2.38 1.57
CA SER A 425 -11.14 -3.56 2.36
C SER A 425 -10.59 -4.70 1.50
N GLY A 426 -9.89 -5.62 2.16
CA GLY A 426 -9.46 -6.88 1.59
C GLY A 426 -9.61 -8.02 2.59
N ARG A 427 -9.46 -9.25 2.10
CA ARG A 427 -9.52 -10.49 2.91
C ARG A 427 -8.46 -10.53 4.01
N THR A 428 -7.36 -9.81 3.84
CA THR A 428 -6.22 -9.73 4.75
C THR A 428 -5.74 -8.29 4.85
N ARG A 429 -4.86 -8.00 5.81
CA ARG A 429 -4.19 -6.70 5.92
C ARG A 429 -3.36 -6.34 4.68
N THR A 430 -2.72 -7.33 4.08
CA THR A 430 -1.86 -7.14 2.89
C THR A 430 -2.73 -6.86 1.66
N HIS A 431 -3.89 -7.52 1.57
CA HIS A 431 -4.87 -7.25 0.55
C HIS A 431 -5.49 -5.84 0.70
N THR A 432 -5.86 -5.41 1.91
CA THR A 432 -6.39 -4.05 2.15
C THR A 432 -5.39 -2.97 1.73
N ALA A 433 -4.11 -3.12 2.10
CA ALA A 433 -3.05 -2.21 1.66
C ALA A 433 -2.86 -2.21 0.13
N ALA A 434 -2.92 -3.38 -0.51
CA ALA A 434 -2.82 -3.49 -1.97
C ALA A 434 -4.00 -2.83 -2.71
N VAL A 435 -5.23 -2.97 -2.18
CA VAL A 435 -6.43 -2.30 -2.73
C VAL A 435 -6.26 -0.78 -2.67
N ILE A 436 -5.84 -0.25 -1.52
CA ILE A 436 -5.60 1.19 -1.33
C ILE A 436 -4.48 1.68 -2.25
N ALA A 437 -3.37 0.94 -2.35
CA ALA A 437 -2.27 1.29 -3.25
C ALA A 437 -2.73 1.36 -4.71
N ARG A 438 -3.52 0.38 -5.18
CA ARG A 438 -4.08 0.41 -6.55
C ARG A 438 -4.99 1.61 -6.77
N HIS A 439 -5.85 1.92 -5.81
CA HIS A 439 -6.72 3.09 -5.89
C HIS A 439 -5.90 4.39 -6.04
N ILE A 440 -4.89 4.59 -5.19
CA ILE A 440 -4.00 5.76 -5.26
C ILE A 440 -3.28 5.84 -6.60
N LEU A 441 -2.78 4.71 -7.14
CA LEU A 441 -2.04 4.69 -8.40
C LEU A 441 -2.92 4.93 -9.64
N GLN A 442 -4.24 4.71 -9.51
CA GLN A 442 -5.21 4.93 -10.59
C GLN A 442 -5.85 6.31 -10.55
N THR A 443 -5.72 7.01 -9.43
CA THR A 443 -6.35 8.31 -9.18
C THR A 443 -5.24 9.35 -9.06
N PRO A 444 -4.91 10.10 -10.13
CA PRO A 444 -3.74 10.97 -10.19
C PRO A 444 -3.75 12.11 -9.17
#